data_AF-A0A914U5H7-F1
#
_entry.id   AF-A0A914U5H7-F1
#
_cell.length_a   1.000
_cell.length_b   1.000
_cell.length_c   1.000
_cell.angle_alpha   90.00
_cell.angle_beta   90.00
_cell.angle_gamma   90.00
#
_symmetry.space_group_name_H-M   'P 1'
#
loop_
_entity.id
_entity.type
_entity.pdbx_description
1 polymer ?
#
loop_
_entity_poly.entity_id
_entity_poly.type
_entity_poly.pdbx_seq_one_letter_code
_entity_poly.pdbx_strand_id
1 'polypeptide(L)'
;SQAKMYRRKAFHYVLAGHRFNQASQPILSLKCYDLAAPEYLDKGWSFAEDHIMFTLSHESKDSQYQAECATKLVKPSSQQFMDQQAAFIEHYLKLLAKNGTKNPLFVIPLIKANDIRIIYGEKPEVLPAPDDDGRDMKVRAKDDTQIIEWEDLERLAFHSGLGSKKPFKHACPMF
;
A
#
# COMPACT_ATOMS: atom_id res chain seq x y z
N SER A 1 -24.98 18.54 5.43
CA SER A 1 -25.38 17.12 5.54
C SER A 1 -24.69 16.50 6.75
N GLN A 2 -25.34 15.54 7.41
CA GLN A 2 -24.81 14.84 8.60
C GLN A 2 -23.44 14.16 8.35
N ALA A 3 -23.19 13.68 7.12
CA ALA A 3 -21.93 13.07 6.71
C ALA A 3 -20.68 13.95 6.96
N LYS A 4 -20.79 15.28 6.76
CA LYS A 4 -19.68 16.22 7.01
C LYS A 4 -19.35 16.33 8.50
N MET A 5 -20.36 16.17 9.36
CA MET A 5 -20.20 16.26 10.81
C MET A 5 -19.53 15.00 11.37
N TYR A 6 -19.90 13.81 10.89
CA TYR A 6 -19.26 12.55 11.28
C TYR A 6 -17.78 12.50 10.91
N ARG A 7 -17.42 12.90 9.67
CA ARG A 7 -16.00 12.97 9.27
C ARG A 7 -15.20 13.92 10.15
N ARG A 8 -15.75 15.11 10.45
CA ARG A 8 -15.09 16.08 11.34
C ARG A 8 -14.91 15.52 12.75
N LYS A 9 -15.92 14.83 13.28
CA LYS A 9 -15.88 14.18 14.59
C LYS A 9 -14.80 13.09 14.62
N ALA A 10 -14.77 12.18 13.65
CA ALA A 10 -13.80 11.10 13.55
C ALA A 10 -12.36 11.64 13.45
N PHE A 11 -12.15 12.68 12.66
CA PHE A 11 -10.85 13.37 12.60
C PHE A 11 -10.41 13.91 13.97
N HIS A 12 -11.32 14.54 14.72
CA HIS A 12 -11.00 15.01 16.07
C HIS A 12 -10.71 13.87 17.05
N TYR A 13 -11.37 12.71 16.89
CA TYR A 13 -11.02 11.53 17.67
C TYR A 13 -9.60 11.04 17.38
N VAL A 14 -9.18 10.96 16.11
CA VAL A 14 -7.80 10.58 15.75
C VAL A 14 -6.79 11.54 16.39
N LEU A 15 -7.01 12.86 16.29
CA LEU A 15 -6.15 13.85 16.93
C LEU A 15 -6.11 13.72 18.46
N ALA A 16 -7.26 13.49 19.09
CA ALA A 16 -7.33 13.26 20.53
C ALA A 16 -6.58 11.99 20.93
N GLY A 17 -6.73 10.91 20.15
CA GLY A 17 -6.03 9.66 20.35
C GLY A 17 -4.52 9.84 20.33
N HIS A 18 -3.99 10.53 19.32
CA HIS A 18 -2.57 10.85 19.24
C HIS A 18 -2.07 11.64 20.47
N ARG A 19 -2.82 12.66 20.91
CA ARG A 19 -2.47 13.44 22.10
C ARG A 19 -2.51 12.62 23.39
N PHE A 20 -3.49 11.73 23.54
CA PHE A 20 -3.55 10.83 24.69
C PHE A 20 -2.40 9.83 24.69
N ASN A 21 -1.96 9.36 23.51
CA ASN A 21 -0.79 8.51 23.41
C ASN A 21 0.49 9.25 23.88
N GLN A 22 0.68 10.49 23.43
CA GLN A 22 1.79 11.35 23.90
C GLN A 22 1.72 11.65 25.40
N ALA A 23 0.52 11.69 25.98
CA ALA A 23 0.31 11.88 27.41
C ALA A 23 0.38 10.57 28.23
N SER A 24 0.83 9.47 27.64
CA SER A 24 0.91 8.14 28.28
C SER A 24 -0.45 7.65 28.81
N GLN A 25 -1.54 7.97 28.12
CA GLN A 25 -2.91 7.52 28.41
C GLN A 25 -3.41 6.54 27.32
N PRO A 26 -2.85 5.31 27.23
CA PRO A 26 -3.10 4.40 26.12
C PRO A 26 -4.56 3.93 26.05
N ILE A 27 -5.24 3.80 27.19
CA ILE A 27 -6.65 3.39 27.24
C ILE A 27 -7.55 4.45 26.60
N LEU A 28 -7.29 5.74 26.85
CA LEU A 28 -8.06 6.83 26.25
C LEU A 28 -7.71 6.99 24.77
N SER A 29 -6.43 6.82 24.43
CA SER A 29 -5.96 6.78 23.05
C SER A 29 -6.72 5.73 22.24
N LEU A 30 -6.70 4.47 22.69
CA LEU A 30 -7.34 3.36 22.01
C LEU A 30 -8.84 3.59 21.81
N LYS A 31 -9.54 4.04 22.86
CA LYS A 31 -10.97 4.39 22.76
C LYS A 31 -11.26 5.44 21.71
N CYS A 32 -10.39 6.45 21.55
CA CYS A 32 -10.56 7.45 20.50
C CYS A 32 -10.39 6.84 19.10
N TYR A 33 -9.41 5.97 18.90
CA TYR A 33 -9.25 5.27 17.62
C TYR A 33 -10.40 4.33 17.30
N ASP A 34 -10.91 3.58 18.30
CA ASP A 34 -12.10 2.72 18.14
C ASP A 34 -13.33 3.54 17.73
N LEU A 35 -13.53 4.71 18.33
CA LEU A 35 -14.63 5.62 17.99
C LEU A 35 -14.48 6.28 16.61
N ALA A 36 -13.28 6.33 16.05
CA ALA A 36 -13.02 6.90 14.73
C ALA A 36 -13.11 5.86 13.62
N ALA A 37 -12.76 4.60 13.88
CA ALA A 37 -12.60 3.55 12.88
C ALA A 37 -13.78 3.39 11.90
N PRO A 38 -15.06 3.34 12.34
CA PRO A 38 -16.20 3.11 11.44
C PRO A 38 -16.35 4.15 10.33
N GLU A 39 -15.93 5.39 10.59
CA GLU A 39 -16.00 6.50 9.64
C GLU A 39 -14.91 6.45 8.57
N TYR A 40 -13.83 5.69 8.78
CA TYR A 40 -12.71 5.55 7.85
C TYR A 40 -12.76 4.25 7.04
N LEU A 41 -13.36 3.18 7.58
CA LEU A 41 -13.47 1.88 6.91
C LEU A 41 -14.21 1.98 5.56
N ASP A 42 -13.65 1.35 4.54
CA ASP A 42 -14.22 1.22 3.19
C ASP A 42 -14.58 2.56 2.51
N LYS A 43 -13.94 3.68 2.91
CA LYS A 43 -14.16 5.01 2.32
C LYS A 43 -13.13 5.43 1.26
N GLY A 44 -12.16 4.56 0.97
CA GLY A 44 -11.07 4.86 0.04
C GLY A 44 -10.00 5.82 0.58
N TRP A 45 -10.00 6.10 1.89
CA TRP A 45 -8.94 6.88 2.56
C TRP A 45 -7.88 5.94 3.16
N SER A 46 -7.25 5.19 2.27
CA SER A 46 -6.28 4.12 2.57
C SER A 46 -5.26 4.51 3.65
N PHE A 47 -4.57 5.64 3.51
CA PHE A 47 -3.54 6.07 4.47
C PHE A 47 -4.08 6.30 5.88
N ALA A 48 -5.25 6.93 6.01
CA ALA A 48 -5.85 7.21 7.30
C ALA A 48 -6.43 5.94 7.93
N GLU A 49 -7.07 5.11 7.11
CA GLU A 49 -7.56 3.79 7.52
C GLU A 49 -6.41 2.92 8.03
N ASP A 50 -5.32 2.81 7.27
CA ASP A 50 -4.15 2.01 7.63
C ASP A 50 -3.50 2.53 8.91
N HIS A 51 -3.40 3.85 9.09
CA HIS A 51 -2.88 4.43 10.34
C HIS A 51 -3.73 4.04 11.56
N ILE A 52 -5.06 4.11 11.45
CA ILE A 52 -5.97 3.73 12.53
C ILE A 52 -5.85 2.23 12.81
N MET A 53 -5.92 1.39 11.77
CA MET A 53 -5.84 -0.07 11.92
C MET A 53 -4.50 -0.52 12.51
N PHE A 54 -3.38 0.09 12.10
CA PHE A 54 -2.06 -0.19 12.66
C PHE A 54 -1.97 0.26 14.12
N THR A 55 -2.52 1.42 14.47
CA THR A 55 -2.51 1.88 15.86
C THR A 55 -3.34 0.96 16.75
N LEU A 56 -4.52 0.54 16.29
CA LEU A 56 -5.37 -0.40 17.01
C LEU A 56 -4.69 -1.78 17.17
N SER A 57 -4.03 -2.29 16.12
CA SER A 57 -3.32 -3.57 16.20
C SER A 57 -2.10 -3.51 17.12
N HIS A 58 -1.41 -2.37 17.16
CA HIS A 58 -0.22 -2.20 17.98
C HIS A 58 -0.54 -1.98 19.46
N GLU A 59 -1.50 -1.11 19.77
CA GLU A 59 -1.77 -0.63 21.14
C GLU A 59 -2.84 -1.44 21.90
N SER A 60 -3.61 -2.28 21.22
CA SER A 60 -4.62 -3.11 21.87
C SER A 60 -4.00 -4.18 22.79
N LYS A 61 -4.73 -4.55 23.85
CA LYS A 61 -4.36 -5.66 24.75
C LYS A 61 -4.99 -6.99 24.34
N ASP A 62 -6.08 -6.95 23.58
CA ASP A 62 -6.78 -8.13 23.11
C ASP A 62 -6.10 -8.67 21.86
N SER A 63 -5.47 -9.84 21.97
CA SER A 63 -4.68 -10.41 20.88
C SER A 63 -5.53 -10.88 19.68
N GLN A 64 -6.82 -11.17 19.88
CA GLN A 64 -7.73 -11.43 18.75
C GLN A 64 -8.02 -10.13 18.00
N TYR A 65 -8.37 -9.07 18.73
CA TYR A 65 -8.61 -7.75 18.14
C TYR A 65 -7.37 -7.21 17.41
N GLN A 66 -6.17 -7.42 17.98
CA GLN A 66 -4.92 -7.06 17.32
C GLN A 66 -4.78 -7.73 15.95
N ALA A 67 -5.05 -9.04 15.88
CA ALA A 67 -4.94 -9.82 14.65
C ALA A 67 -6.00 -9.41 13.61
N GLU A 68 -7.23 -9.11 14.05
CA GLU A 68 -8.30 -8.63 13.18
C GLU A 68 -7.93 -7.29 12.52
N CYS A 69 -7.46 -6.32 13.31
CA CYS A 69 -6.99 -5.03 12.79
C CYS A 69 -5.78 -5.19 11.86
N ALA A 70 -4.79 -6.01 12.24
CA ALA A 70 -3.60 -6.23 11.42
C ALA A 70 -3.91 -6.92 10.09
N THR A 71 -4.92 -7.81 10.04
CA THR A 71 -5.36 -8.47 8.81
C THR A 71 -5.82 -7.44 7.76
N LYS A 72 -6.46 -6.35 8.18
CA LYS A 72 -6.93 -5.28 7.27
C LYS A 72 -5.80 -4.48 6.60
N LEU A 73 -4.58 -4.53 7.17
CA LEU A 73 -3.40 -3.86 6.62
C LEU A 73 -2.73 -4.67 5.52
N VAL A 74 -2.86 -6.00 5.55
CA VAL A 74 -2.19 -6.91 4.63
C VAL A 74 -3.09 -7.18 3.43
N LYS A 75 -3.21 -6.17 2.56
CA LYS A 75 -4.04 -6.18 1.34
C LYS A 75 -3.20 -5.99 0.06
N PRO A 76 -3.51 -6.70 -1.04
CA PRO A 76 -2.81 -6.52 -2.32
C PRO A 76 -2.96 -5.11 -2.91
N SER A 77 -4.08 -4.44 -2.60
CA SER A 77 -4.40 -3.09 -3.06
C SER A 77 -3.88 -2.00 -2.12
N SER A 78 -2.87 -2.29 -1.30
CA SER A 78 -2.29 -1.29 -0.39
C SER A 78 -1.62 -0.17 -1.19
N GLN A 79 -1.83 1.08 -0.76
CA GLN A 79 -1.21 2.27 -1.34
C GLN A 79 0.01 2.74 -0.53
N GLN A 80 0.43 1.95 0.46
CA GLN A 80 1.58 2.26 1.30
C GLN A 80 2.89 2.05 0.56
N PHE A 81 3.91 2.78 0.99
CA PHE A 81 5.27 2.58 0.54
C PHE A 81 5.80 1.21 0.98
N MET A 82 6.81 0.72 0.26
CA MET A 82 7.43 -0.59 0.47
C MET A 82 7.81 -0.84 1.94
N ASP A 83 8.50 0.11 2.58
CA ASP A 83 8.97 -0.04 3.96
C ASP A 83 7.80 -0.15 4.95
N GLN A 84 6.77 0.68 4.77
CA GLN A 84 5.60 0.67 5.63
C GLN A 84 4.77 -0.61 5.45
N GLN A 85 4.64 -1.07 4.21
CA GLN A 85 3.98 -2.34 3.90
C GLN A 85 4.74 -3.53 4.50
N ALA A 86 6.08 -3.52 4.40
CA ALA A 86 6.92 -4.54 5.03
C ALA A 86 6.73 -4.56 6.56
N ALA A 87 6.69 -3.38 7.20
CA ALA A 87 6.43 -3.27 8.64
C ALA A 87 5.04 -3.82 9.04
N PHE A 88 4.01 -3.58 8.24
CA PHE A 88 2.68 -4.16 8.48
C PHE A 88 2.67 -5.68 8.39
N ILE A 89 3.33 -6.24 7.37
CA ILE A 89 3.44 -7.69 7.18
C ILE A 89 4.23 -8.30 8.34
N GLU A 90 5.35 -7.70 8.73
CA GLU A 90 6.17 -8.17 9.85
C GLU A 90 5.37 -8.16 11.16
N HIS A 91 4.65 -7.07 11.44
CA HIS A 91 3.79 -6.97 12.62
C HIS A 91 2.70 -8.05 12.63
N TYR A 92 2.05 -8.27 11.49
CA TYR A 92 1.03 -9.31 11.34
C TYR A 92 1.60 -10.72 11.56
N LEU A 93 2.75 -11.05 10.97
CA LEU A 93 3.42 -12.33 11.16
C LEU A 93 3.81 -12.57 12.63
N LYS A 94 4.27 -11.54 13.34
CA LYS A 94 4.56 -11.61 14.78
C LYS A 94 3.29 -11.92 15.58
N LEU A 95 2.17 -11.29 15.26
CA LEU A 95 0.88 -11.55 15.93
C LEU A 95 0.38 -12.98 15.68
N LEU A 96 0.53 -13.49 14.45
CA LEU A 96 0.15 -14.86 14.11
C LEU A 96 0.98 -15.90 14.86
N ALA A 97 2.30 -15.68 14.92
CA ALA A 97 3.21 -16.54 15.67
C ALA A 97 2.86 -16.55 17.18
N LYS A 98 2.50 -15.40 17.74
CA LYS A 98 2.07 -15.25 19.13
C LYS A 98 0.74 -15.96 19.42
N ASN A 99 -0.21 -15.89 18.49
CA ASN A 99 -1.57 -16.40 18.67
C ASN A 99 -1.72 -17.90 18.35
N GLY A 100 -0.67 -18.57 17.86
CA GLY A 100 -0.72 -19.98 17.46
C GLY A 100 -1.72 -20.26 16.33
N THR A 101 -2.12 -19.24 15.60
CA THR A 101 -3.06 -19.31 14.49
C THR A 101 -2.37 -19.89 13.26
N LYS A 102 -3.08 -20.71 12.48
CA LYS A 102 -2.58 -21.23 11.20
C LYS A 102 -2.12 -20.08 10.30
N ASN A 103 -0.97 -20.25 9.65
CA ASN A 103 -0.44 -19.23 8.75
C ASN A 103 -1.49 -18.80 7.72
N PRO A 104 -1.66 -17.49 7.49
CA PRO A 104 -2.51 -16.97 6.44
C PRO A 104 -2.03 -17.50 5.08
N LEU A 105 -2.97 -17.91 4.25
CA LEU A 105 -2.69 -18.33 2.88
C LEU A 105 -2.43 -17.09 2.03
N PHE A 106 -1.15 -16.82 1.74
CA PHE A 106 -0.77 -15.81 0.77
C PHE A 106 -0.81 -16.41 -0.63
N VAL A 107 -1.70 -15.90 -1.48
CA VAL A 107 -1.68 -16.21 -2.92
C VAL A 107 -0.57 -15.38 -3.55
N ILE A 108 0.65 -15.90 -3.51
CA ILE A 108 1.78 -15.29 -4.21
C ILE A 108 1.58 -15.57 -5.71
N PRO A 109 1.66 -14.56 -6.59
CA PRO A 109 1.59 -14.79 -8.02
C PRO A 109 2.75 -15.69 -8.44
N LEU A 110 2.42 -16.86 -9.01
CA LEU A 110 3.41 -17.83 -9.42
C LEU A 110 4.04 -17.37 -10.74
N ILE A 111 5.23 -16.77 -10.65
CA ILE A 111 5.97 -16.30 -11.81
C ILE A 111 6.55 -17.52 -12.54
N LYS A 112 6.01 -17.83 -13.72
CA LYS A 112 6.55 -18.88 -14.59
C LYS A 112 7.81 -18.36 -15.28
N ALA A 113 8.98 -18.72 -14.75
CA ALA A 113 10.27 -18.25 -15.27
C ALA A 113 10.44 -18.50 -16.78
N ASN A 114 9.93 -19.62 -17.30
CA ASN A 114 10.01 -19.98 -18.72
C ASN A 114 9.15 -19.10 -19.64
N ASP A 115 8.16 -18.40 -19.09
CA ASP A 115 7.28 -17.50 -19.83
C ASP A 115 7.76 -16.03 -19.76
N ILE A 116 8.83 -15.75 -19.01
CA ILE A 116 9.43 -14.41 -18.91
C ILE A 116 10.18 -14.13 -20.21
N ARG A 117 9.74 -13.10 -20.94
CA ARG A 117 10.48 -12.55 -22.07
C ARG A 117 11.21 -11.30 -21.64
N ILE A 118 12.53 -11.29 -21.84
CA ILE A 118 13.38 -10.13 -21.57
C ILE A 118 13.37 -9.26 -22.81
N ILE A 119 12.92 -8.01 -22.65
CA ILE A 119 13.03 -7.00 -23.69
C ILE A 119 14.30 -6.22 -23.38
N TYR A 120 15.31 -6.41 -24.21
CA TYR A 120 16.55 -5.68 -24.08
C TYR A 120 16.33 -4.23 -24.52
N GLY A 121 16.47 -3.30 -23.59
CA GLY A 121 16.89 -1.93 -23.85
C GLY A 121 18.31 -1.73 -23.33
N GLU A 122 19.04 -0.73 -23.83
CA GLU A 122 20.35 -0.40 -23.27
C GLU A 122 20.20 -0.04 -21.78
N LYS A 123 20.99 -0.67 -20.92
CA LYS A 123 20.96 -0.43 -19.47
C LYS A 123 21.29 1.05 -19.20
N PRO A 124 20.41 1.84 -18.57
CA PRO A 124 20.75 3.21 -18.19
C PRO A 124 21.89 3.17 -17.17
N GLU A 125 23.01 3.85 -17.47
CA GLU A 125 24.18 3.92 -16.59
C GLU A 125 23.92 4.75 -15.32
N VAL A 126 22.85 5.54 -15.31
CA VAL A 126 22.44 6.38 -14.18
C VAL A 126 21.03 5.99 -13.76
N LEU A 127 20.89 5.45 -12.55
CA LEU A 127 19.59 5.37 -11.89
C LEU A 127 19.15 6.81 -11.61
N PRO A 128 18.02 7.30 -12.15
CA PRO A 128 17.51 8.60 -11.77
C PRO A 128 17.27 8.59 -10.26
N ALA A 129 17.65 9.68 -9.59
CA ALA A 129 17.28 9.90 -8.20
C ALA A 129 15.74 9.81 -8.11
N PRO A 130 15.17 9.22 -7.04
CA PRO A 130 13.74 9.21 -6.87
C PRO A 130 13.21 10.65 -6.84
N ASP A 131 12.36 10.99 -7.81
CA ASP A 131 11.51 12.18 -7.70
C ASP A 131 10.60 11.98 -6.48
N ASP A 132 10.39 13.05 -5.71
CA ASP A 132 9.64 13.13 -4.43
C ASP A 132 8.20 12.56 -4.49
N ASP A 133 7.72 12.25 -5.69
CA ASP A 133 6.35 11.84 -5.99
C ASP A 133 6.22 10.37 -6.45
N GLY A 134 7.32 9.65 -6.70
CA GLY A 134 7.31 8.21 -7.04
C GLY A 134 6.48 7.79 -8.26
N ARG A 135 6.05 8.74 -9.10
CA ARG A 135 5.03 8.51 -10.14
C ARG A 135 5.57 8.29 -11.55
N ASP A 136 6.78 8.76 -11.89
CA ASP A 136 7.33 8.61 -13.25
C ASP A 136 8.86 8.38 -13.21
N MET A 137 9.30 7.14 -13.46
CA MET A 137 10.73 6.78 -13.38
C MET A 137 11.46 6.97 -14.73
N LYS A 138 11.75 8.19 -15.17
CA LYS A 138 12.29 8.43 -16.53
C LYS A 138 13.57 7.61 -16.84
N VAL A 139 13.51 6.74 -17.85
CA VAL A 139 14.65 5.92 -18.30
C VAL A 139 15.43 6.69 -19.38
N ARG A 140 16.68 7.06 -19.09
CA ARG A 140 17.52 7.85 -20.00
C ARG A 140 18.46 6.92 -20.80
N ALA A 141 18.33 6.92 -22.13
CA ALA A 141 19.25 6.18 -23.01
C ALA A 141 20.61 6.89 -23.14
N LYS A 142 21.62 6.14 -23.58
CA LYS A 142 23.05 6.49 -23.51
C LYS A 142 23.46 7.63 -24.45
N ASP A 143 22.77 7.77 -25.57
CA ASP A 143 22.91 8.94 -26.44
C ASP A 143 21.92 9.99 -25.96
N ASP A 144 22.43 11.11 -25.47
CA ASP A 144 21.76 12.25 -24.81
C ASP A 144 20.63 12.95 -25.63
N THR A 145 20.04 12.26 -26.61
CA THR A 145 19.04 12.74 -27.55
C THR A 145 17.71 12.00 -27.50
N GLN A 146 17.60 10.82 -26.87
CA GLN A 146 16.32 10.09 -26.75
C GLN A 146 15.97 9.72 -25.31
N ILE A 147 14.93 10.39 -24.81
CA ILE A 147 14.22 10.01 -23.59
C ILE A 147 13.30 8.86 -23.99
N ILE A 148 13.47 7.69 -23.38
CA ILE A 148 12.54 6.58 -23.57
C ILE A 148 11.49 6.71 -22.47
N GLU A 149 10.29 7.13 -22.86
CA GLU A 149 9.14 7.20 -21.95
C GLU A 149 8.67 5.78 -21.59
N TRP A 150 8.18 5.57 -20.37
CA TRP A 150 7.66 4.27 -19.92
C TRP A 150 6.59 3.70 -20.86
N GLU A 151 5.79 4.59 -21.43
CA GLU A 151 4.75 4.24 -22.38
C GLU A 151 5.32 3.50 -23.61
N ASP A 152 6.52 3.85 -24.07
CA ASP A 152 7.15 3.18 -25.21
C ASP A 152 7.67 1.79 -24.83
N LEU A 153 8.21 1.65 -23.61
CA LEU A 153 8.61 0.34 -23.07
C LEU A 153 7.39 -0.58 -22.86
N GLU A 154 6.28 -0.06 -22.35
CA GLU A 154 5.02 -0.80 -22.20
C GLU A 154 4.45 -1.25 -23.54
N ARG A 155 4.46 -0.38 -24.55
CA ARG A 155 4.06 -0.72 -25.93
C ARG A 155 4.94 -1.81 -26.52
N LEU A 156 6.26 -1.72 -26.37
CA LEU A 156 7.19 -2.75 -26.82
C LEU A 156 6.94 -4.09 -26.12
N ALA A 157 6.64 -4.07 -24.82
CA ALA A 157 6.27 -5.26 -24.05
C ALA A 157 4.97 -5.90 -24.51
N PHE A 158 3.94 -5.09 -24.73
CA PHE A 158 2.68 -5.56 -25.26
C PHE A 158 2.84 -6.23 -26.63
N HIS A 159 3.56 -5.58 -27.56
CA HIS A 159 3.72 -6.09 -28.91
C HIS A 159 4.63 -7.33 -29.01
N SER A 160 5.65 -7.45 -28.14
CA SER A 160 6.48 -8.65 -28.06
C SER A 160 5.72 -9.85 -27.47
N GLY A 161 4.84 -9.62 -26.49
CA GLY A 161 4.05 -10.66 -25.83
C GLY A 161 2.84 -11.15 -26.64
N LEU A 162 2.06 -10.21 -27.17
CA LEU A 162 0.72 -10.46 -27.74
C LEU A 162 0.66 -10.34 -29.28
N GLY A 163 1.78 -9.97 -29.90
CA GLY A 163 1.93 -9.78 -31.34
C GLY A 163 1.53 -8.38 -31.81
N SER A 164 2.26 -7.87 -32.82
CA SER A 164 2.10 -6.51 -33.39
C SER A 164 0.70 -6.18 -33.92
N LYS A 165 -0.16 -7.19 -34.14
CA LYS A 165 -1.50 -7.04 -34.73
C LYS A 165 -2.59 -6.60 -33.76
N LYS A 166 -2.36 -6.61 -32.44
CA LYS A 166 -3.34 -6.19 -31.45
C LYS A 166 -3.14 -4.71 -31.10
N PRO A 167 -4.20 -3.89 -31.01
CA PRO A 167 -4.08 -2.50 -30.59
C PRO A 167 -3.69 -2.45 -29.11
N PHE A 168 -2.59 -1.75 -28.80
CA PHE A 168 -2.24 -1.38 -27.43
C PHE A 168 -3.31 -0.41 -26.92
N LYS A 169 -4.03 -0.79 -25.86
CA LYS A 169 -4.95 0.08 -25.14
C LYS A 169 -4.36 0.31 -23.77
N HIS A 170 -4.20 1.57 -23.39
CA HIS A 170 -3.89 1.92 -22.02
C HIS A 170 -4.92 1.29 -21.08
N ALA A 171 -4.44 0.59 -20.06
CA ALA A 171 -5.28 0.24 -18.93
C ALA A 171 -5.61 1.57 -18.24
N CYS A 172 -6.77 2.15 -18.59
CA CYS A 172 -7.26 3.34 -17.94
C CYS A 172 -7.32 3.03 -16.43
N PRO A 173 -6.59 3.76 -15.56
CA PRO A 173 -6.81 3.64 -14.14
C PRO A 173 -8.24 4.11 -13.88
N MET A 174 -9.15 3.17 -13.63
CA MET A 174 -10.45 3.52 -13.06
C MET A 174 -10.17 4.07 -11.67
N PHE A 175 -10.17 5.39 -11.57
CA PHE A 175 -10.20 6.15 -10.33
C PHE A 175 -11.51 5.86 -9.56
#